data_AF-A0A1Y1WLL5-F1
#
_entry.id   AF-A0A1Y1WLL5-F1
#
_cell.length_a   1.000
_cell.length_b   1.000
_cell.length_c   1.000
_cell.angle_alpha   90.00
_cell.angle_beta   90.00
_cell.angle_gamma   90.00
#
_symmetry.space_group_name_H-M   'P 1'
#
loop_
_entity.id
_entity.type
_entity.pdbx_description
1 polymer ?
#
loop_
_entity_poly.entity_id
_entity_poly.type
_entity_poly.pdbx_seq_one_letter_code
_entity_poly.pdbx_strand_id
1 'polypeptide(L)'
;MAHRKLDIDALDASNQELTQQMQYLSTKTTSELVSSVDQKAAAVRAAITRGNSAEALERALAEPPYGHGMEAAQAANAQLVSEVLTATRAQDIASVVGSLSDDAKDVLLKYIYHGLAKPAEFNCGVLLSWHERVVEAGGLGSIVRVMTDRKTV
;
A
#
# COMPACT_ATOMS: atom_id res chain seq x y z
N MET A 1 8.39 39.55 -19.42
CA MET A 1 8.77 39.34 -18.01
C MET A 1 8.84 37.84 -17.71
N ALA A 2 9.94 37.16 -18.06
CA ALA A 2 10.11 35.72 -17.84
C ALA A 2 10.84 35.36 -16.52
N HIS A 3 11.37 36.37 -15.81
CA HIS A 3 12.21 36.20 -14.61
C HIS A 3 11.45 35.91 -13.31
N ARG A 4 10.10 35.87 -13.33
CA ARG A 4 9.26 35.61 -12.14
C ARG A 4 8.59 34.23 -12.14
N LYS A 5 8.91 33.40 -13.13
CA LYS A 5 8.35 32.04 -13.29
C LYS A 5 9.33 30.94 -12.91
N LEU A 6 10.56 31.31 -12.54
CA LEU A 6 11.52 30.33 -12.04
C LEU A 6 11.13 29.95 -10.62
N ASP A 7 10.98 28.66 -10.40
CA ASP A 7 10.80 28.06 -9.09
C ASP A 7 12.16 28.02 -8.38
N ILE A 8 12.43 29.05 -7.57
CA ILE A 8 13.69 29.21 -6.84
C ILE A 8 13.72 28.24 -5.66
N ASP A 9 12.56 27.83 -5.14
CA ASP A 9 12.43 26.95 -3.98
C ASP A 9 12.85 25.51 -4.32
N ALA A 10 12.67 25.08 -5.58
CA ALA A 10 13.20 23.80 -6.07
C ALA A 10 14.74 23.71 -6.06
N LEU A 11 15.42 24.85 -6.04
CA LEU A 11 16.88 24.94 -5.96
C LEU A 11 17.39 25.05 -4.52
N ASP A 12 16.50 25.16 -3.52
CA ASP A 12 16.89 25.17 -2.12
C ASP A 12 17.44 23.81 -1.69
N ALA A 13 18.60 23.81 -1.05
CA ALA A 13 19.32 22.60 -0.64
C ALA A 13 18.48 21.75 0.33
N SER A 14 17.70 22.40 1.22
CA SER A 14 16.82 21.74 2.18
C SER A 14 15.72 20.93 1.49
N ASN A 15 15.16 21.47 0.40
CA ASN A 15 14.12 20.79 -0.38
C ASN A 15 14.70 19.60 -1.16
N GLN A 16 15.90 19.75 -1.72
CA GLN A 16 16.60 18.68 -2.42
C GLN A 16 16.97 17.52 -1.47
N GLU A 17 17.44 17.83 -0.26
CA GLU A 17 17.72 16.84 0.78
C GLU A 17 16.46 16.07 1.19
N LEU A 18 15.31 16.73 1.30
CA LEU A 18 14.03 16.08 1.62
C LEU A 18 13.60 15.08 0.54
N THR A 19 13.73 15.46 -0.74
CA THR A 19 13.46 14.57 -1.88
C THR A 19 14.43 13.38 -1.90
N GLN A 20 15.71 13.63 -1.64
CA GLN A 20 16.73 12.57 -1.56
C GLN A 20 16.47 11.62 -0.38
N GLN A 21 16.08 12.12 0.79
CA GLN A 21 15.72 11.29 1.95
C GLN A 21 14.54 10.35 1.65
N MET A 22 13.57 10.76 0.85
CA MET A 22 12.48 9.88 0.38
C MET A 22 12.96 8.81 -0.61
N GLN A 23 14.07 9.07 -1.30
CA GLN A 23 14.68 8.15 -2.26
C GLN A 23 15.46 7.00 -1.58
N TYR A 24 15.97 7.20 -0.35
CA TYR A 24 16.72 6.21 0.43
C TYR A 24 15.87 5.20 1.24
N LEU A 25 14.56 5.16 1.02
CA LEU A 25 13.66 4.26 1.77
C LEU A 25 13.77 2.78 1.36
N SER A 26 14.39 2.48 0.21
CA SER A 26 14.64 1.12 -0.26
C SER A 26 16.09 0.96 -0.71
N THR A 27 16.74 -0.11 -0.26
CA THR A 27 18.06 -0.54 -0.75
C THR A 27 17.97 -1.40 -2.01
N LYS A 28 16.76 -1.85 -2.38
CA LYS A 28 16.49 -2.68 -3.55
C LYS A 28 16.25 -1.81 -4.77
N THR A 29 16.78 -2.24 -5.92
CA THR A 29 16.51 -1.64 -7.22
C THR A 29 15.06 -1.90 -7.66
N THR A 30 14.55 -1.11 -8.62
CA THR A 30 13.19 -1.30 -9.16
C THR A 30 12.96 -2.72 -9.68
N SER A 31 13.93 -3.30 -10.39
CA SER A 31 13.82 -4.64 -10.96
C SER A 31 13.75 -5.72 -9.88
N GLU A 32 14.49 -5.56 -8.78
CA GLU A 32 14.47 -6.50 -7.66
C GLU A 32 13.14 -6.44 -6.90
N LEU A 33 12.58 -5.24 -6.73
CA LEU A 33 11.26 -5.07 -6.11
C LEU A 33 10.15 -5.68 -6.95
N VAL A 34 10.14 -5.46 -8.27
CA VAL A 34 9.16 -6.09 -9.16
C VAL A 34 9.27 -7.61 -9.09
N SER A 35 10.48 -8.17 -9.17
CA SER A 35 10.68 -9.62 -9.04
C SER A 35 10.20 -10.15 -7.68
N SER A 36 10.45 -9.42 -6.60
CA SER A 36 9.95 -9.77 -5.27
C SER A 36 8.42 -9.75 -5.21
N VAL A 37 7.75 -8.82 -5.89
CA VAL A 37 6.29 -8.76 -5.99
C VAL A 37 5.74 -9.93 -6.80
N ASP A 38 6.38 -10.27 -7.91
CA ASP A 38 5.96 -11.41 -8.75
C ASP A 38 6.10 -12.75 -8.03
N GLN A 39 7.19 -12.93 -7.28
CA GLN A 39 7.42 -14.14 -6.47
C GLN A 39 6.34 -14.31 -5.40
N LYS A 40 5.98 -13.24 -4.68
CA LYS A 40 4.90 -13.31 -3.68
C LYS A 40 3.52 -13.44 -4.31
N ALA A 41 3.28 -12.87 -5.50
CA ALA A 41 2.01 -12.98 -6.20
C ALA A 41 1.60 -14.43 -6.46
N ALA A 42 2.55 -15.31 -6.82
CA ALA A 42 2.28 -16.73 -7.00
C ALA A 42 1.80 -17.40 -5.68
N ALA A 43 2.47 -17.11 -4.56
CA ALA A 43 2.11 -17.65 -3.25
C ALA A 43 0.75 -17.13 -2.75
N VAL A 44 0.47 -15.84 -2.95
CA VAL A 44 -0.79 -15.19 -2.56
C VAL A 44 -1.96 -15.78 -3.35
N ARG A 45 -1.83 -15.90 -4.69
CA ARG A 45 -2.87 -16.52 -5.53
C ARG A 45 -3.12 -17.98 -5.15
N ALA A 46 -2.07 -18.74 -4.84
CA ALA A 46 -2.22 -20.11 -4.34
C ALA A 46 -2.94 -20.17 -2.97
N ALA A 47 -2.75 -19.18 -2.09
CA ALA A 47 -3.48 -19.07 -0.82
C ALA A 47 -4.95 -18.70 -1.03
N ILE A 48 -5.26 -17.78 -1.97
CA ILE A 48 -6.63 -17.45 -2.39
C ILE A 48 -7.36 -18.70 -2.88
N THR A 49 -6.77 -19.49 -3.77
CA THR A 49 -7.39 -20.71 -4.30
C THR A 49 -7.67 -21.76 -3.21
N ARG A 50 -6.84 -21.80 -2.17
CA ARG A 50 -7.03 -22.68 -1.00
C ARG A 50 -8.10 -22.16 -0.03
N GLY A 51 -8.63 -20.95 -0.24
CA GLY A 51 -9.59 -20.31 0.65
C GLY A 51 -8.97 -19.72 1.93
N ASN A 52 -7.64 -19.64 2.02
CA ASN A 52 -6.96 -19.05 3.17
C ASN A 52 -6.68 -17.55 2.95
N SER A 53 -7.72 -16.73 3.11
CA SER A 53 -7.62 -15.27 2.92
C SER A 53 -6.68 -14.58 3.91
N ALA A 54 -6.57 -15.08 5.14
CA ALA A 54 -5.70 -14.47 6.16
C ALA A 54 -4.22 -14.58 5.77
N GLU A 55 -3.77 -15.80 5.42
CA GLU A 55 -2.39 -16.02 4.96
C GLU A 55 -2.12 -15.29 3.64
N ALA A 56 -3.10 -15.26 2.72
CA ALA A 56 -2.96 -14.54 1.46
C ALA A 56 -2.72 -13.04 1.70
N LEU A 57 -3.49 -12.44 2.61
CA LEU A 57 -3.38 -11.03 2.91
C LEU A 57 -2.08 -10.69 3.65
N GLU A 58 -1.70 -11.49 4.64
CA GLU A 58 -0.45 -11.32 5.38
C GLU A 58 0.76 -11.34 4.43
N ARG A 59 0.80 -12.29 3.48
CA ARG A 59 1.86 -12.37 2.48
C ARG A 59 1.84 -11.21 1.48
N ALA A 60 0.67 -10.71 1.10
CA ALA A 60 0.56 -9.56 0.19
C ALA A 60 1.07 -8.26 0.84
N LEU A 61 0.77 -8.09 2.13
CA LEU A 61 1.16 -6.93 2.94
C LEU A 61 2.61 -6.99 3.43
N ALA A 62 3.26 -8.15 3.36
CA ALA A 62 4.69 -8.29 3.68
C ALA A 62 5.58 -7.57 2.66
N GLU A 63 6.64 -6.92 3.18
CA GLU A 63 7.64 -6.16 2.41
C GLU A 63 7.01 -5.30 1.28
N PRO A 64 6.20 -4.29 1.62
CA PRO A 64 5.60 -3.41 0.62
C PRO A 64 6.69 -2.56 -0.08
N PRO A 65 6.61 -2.37 -1.42
CA PRO A 65 7.57 -1.58 -2.16
C PRO A 65 7.43 -0.09 -1.83
N TYR A 66 8.35 0.41 -1.02
CA TYR A 66 8.48 1.84 -0.71
C TYR A 66 9.51 2.52 -1.60
N GLY A 67 9.30 3.81 -1.88
CA GLY A 67 10.30 4.66 -2.51
C GLY A 67 9.79 5.36 -3.77
N HIS A 68 10.45 6.47 -4.08
CA HIS A 68 10.17 7.25 -5.28
C HIS A 68 10.70 6.53 -6.53
N GLY A 69 9.95 6.58 -7.64
CA GLY A 69 10.31 5.89 -8.89
C GLY A 69 10.05 4.38 -8.91
N MET A 70 9.33 3.84 -7.91
CA MET A 70 8.95 2.42 -7.81
C MET A 70 7.48 2.16 -8.15
N GLU A 71 6.87 3.05 -8.93
CA GLU A 71 5.42 3.07 -9.23
C GLU A 71 4.92 1.75 -9.83
N ALA A 72 5.73 1.10 -10.67
CA ALA A 72 5.38 -0.18 -11.27
C ALA A 72 5.24 -1.30 -10.23
N ALA A 73 6.19 -1.40 -9.28
CA ALA A 73 6.13 -2.39 -8.21
C ALA A 73 4.99 -2.09 -7.22
N GLN A 74 4.78 -0.81 -6.92
CA GLN A 74 3.68 -0.32 -6.10
C GLN A 74 2.32 -0.68 -6.69
N ALA A 75 2.10 -0.37 -7.96
CA ALA A 75 0.88 -0.71 -8.68
C ALA A 75 0.65 -2.22 -8.74
N ALA A 76 1.70 -3.00 -9.04
CA ALA A 76 1.61 -4.46 -9.07
C ALA A 76 1.23 -5.04 -7.69
N ASN A 77 1.81 -4.53 -6.60
CA ASN A 77 1.46 -5.00 -5.26
C ASN A 77 0.07 -4.53 -4.82
N ALA A 78 -0.34 -3.31 -5.19
CA ALA A 78 -1.68 -2.79 -4.91
C ALA A 78 -2.75 -3.64 -5.62
N GLN A 79 -2.50 -4.05 -6.86
CA GLN A 79 -3.36 -4.97 -7.58
C GLN A 79 -3.46 -6.32 -6.87
N LEU A 80 -2.33 -6.87 -6.43
CA LEU A 80 -2.29 -8.13 -5.69
C LEU A 80 -3.09 -8.06 -4.38
N VAL A 81 -2.96 -6.97 -3.62
CA VAL A 81 -3.76 -6.75 -2.40
C VAL A 81 -5.25 -6.68 -2.77
N SER A 82 -5.62 -5.91 -3.80
CA SER A 82 -7.01 -5.80 -4.26
C SER A 82 -7.61 -7.14 -4.70
N GLU A 83 -6.83 -8.03 -5.32
CA GLU A 83 -7.24 -9.41 -5.65
C GLU A 83 -7.66 -10.17 -4.37
N VAL A 84 -6.87 -10.08 -3.29
CA VAL A 84 -7.19 -10.72 -2.00
C VAL A 84 -8.45 -10.11 -1.36
N LEU A 85 -8.56 -8.78 -1.36
CA LEU A 85 -9.71 -8.08 -0.76
C LEU A 85 -11.02 -8.43 -1.47
N THR A 86 -10.98 -8.60 -2.78
CA THR A 86 -12.14 -8.95 -3.61
C THR A 86 -12.50 -10.44 -3.48
N ALA A 87 -11.51 -11.31 -3.34
CA ALA A 87 -11.74 -12.76 -3.20
C ALA A 87 -12.28 -13.16 -1.82
N THR A 88 -12.08 -12.32 -0.80
CA THR A 88 -12.52 -12.60 0.58
C THR A 88 -14.01 -12.32 0.75
N ARG A 89 -14.72 -13.24 1.41
CA ARG A 89 -16.16 -13.10 1.65
C ARG A 89 -16.41 -12.08 2.74
N ALA A 90 -17.49 -11.30 2.62
CA ALA A 90 -17.82 -10.22 3.55
C ALA A 90 -17.87 -10.65 5.03
N GLN A 91 -18.42 -11.84 5.32
CA GLN A 91 -18.52 -12.39 6.67
C GLN A 91 -17.16 -12.73 7.31
N ASP A 92 -16.13 -12.99 6.49
CA ASP A 92 -14.82 -13.44 6.97
C ASP A 92 -13.88 -12.24 7.22
N ILE A 93 -14.22 -11.03 6.71
CA ILE A 93 -13.38 -9.83 6.78
C ILE A 93 -13.00 -9.49 8.23
N ALA A 94 -13.97 -9.46 9.14
CA ALA A 94 -13.72 -9.08 10.53
C ALA A 94 -12.74 -10.06 11.21
N SER A 95 -12.87 -11.37 10.93
CA SER A 95 -11.95 -12.38 11.45
C SER A 95 -10.54 -12.22 10.85
N VAL A 96 -10.44 -11.94 9.55
CA VAL A 96 -9.15 -11.74 8.88
C VAL A 96 -8.45 -10.50 9.45
N VAL A 97 -9.15 -9.37 9.54
CA VAL A 97 -8.60 -8.12 10.12
C VAL A 97 -8.18 -8.32 11.57
N GLY A 98 -8.95 -9.07 12.36
CA GLY A 98 -8.62 -9.39 13.75
C GLY A 98 -7.37 -10.24 13.90
N SER A 99 -7.00 -11.04 12.90
CA SER A 99 -5.77 -11.84 12.89
C SER A 99 -4.51 -11.08 12.48
N LEU A 100 -4.65 -9.90 11.89
CA LEU A 100 -3.53 -9.06 11.47
C LEU A 100 -2.90 -8.33 12.65
N SER A 101 -1.58 -8.11 12.57
CA SER A 101 -0.88 -7.19 13.47
C SER A 101 -1.31 -5.74 13.21
N ASP A 102 -1.10 -4.85 14.19
CA ASP A 102 -1.46 -3.44 14.04
C ASP A 102 -0.67 -2.75 12.92
N ASP A 103 0.61 -3.11 12.75
CA ASP A 103 1.42 -2.64 11.63
C ASP A 103 0.86 -3.11 10.28
N ALA A 104 0.39 -4.37 10.18
CA ALA A 104 -0.21 -4.88 8.96
C ALA A 104 -1.55 -4.20 8.65
N LYS A 105 -2.35 -3.86 9.67
CA LYS A 105 -3.59 -3.08 9.50
C LYS A 105 -3.28 -1.69 8.94
N ASP A 106 -2.25 -1.02 9.44
CA ASP A 106 -1.84 0.29 8.93
C ASP A 106 -1.36 0.19 7.46
N VAL A 107 -0.57 -0.83 7.12
CA VAL A 107 -0.13 -1.07 5.73
C VAL A 107 -1.32 -1.37 4.81
N LEU A 108 -2.28 -2.18 5.28
CA LEU A 108 -3.53 -2.44 4.55
C LEU A 108 -4.30 -1.15 4.28
N LEU A 109 -4.41 -0.28 5.28
CA LEU A 109 -5.11 0.99 5.16
C LEU A 109 -4.43 1.93 4.15
N LYS A 110 -3.09 1.90 4.04
CA LYS A 110 -2.38 2.60 2.95
C LYS A 110 -2.80 2.11 1.57
N TYR A 111 -2.87 0.79 1.36
CA TYR A 111 -3.30 0.22 0.08
C TYR A 111 -4.77 0.52 -0.22
N ILE A 112 -5.63 0.56 0.80
CA ILE A 112 -7.02 0.99 0.65
C ILE A 112 -7.08 2.44 0.14
N TYR A 113 -6.33 3.37 0.74
CA TYR A 113 -6.30 4.76 0.27
C TYR A 113 -5.66 4.91 -1.11
N HIS A 114 -4.62 4.12 -1.41
CA HIS A 114 -4.04 4.06 -2.75
C HIS A 114 -5.09 3.64 -3.79
N GLY A 115 -5.89 2.61 -3.50
CA GLY A 115 -6.95 2.16 -4.40
C GLY A 115 -8.10 3.15 -4.52
N LEU A 116 -8.51 3.79 -3.42
CA LEU A 116 -9.56 4.83 -3.42
C LEU A 116 -9.15 6.09 -4.20
N ALA A 117 -7.85 6.39 -4.28
CA ALA A 117 -7.32 7.46 -5.13
C ALA A 117 -7.44 7.15 -6.63
N LYS A 118 -7.65 5.87 -7.00
CA LYS A 118 -7.74 5.37 -8.38
C LYS A 118 -9.05 4.60 -8.61
N PRO A 119 -10.22 5.27 -8.51
CA PRO A 119 -11.52 4.60 -8.56
C PRO A 119 -11.84 3.93 -9.90
N ALA A 120 -11.12 4.25 -10.98
CA ALA A 120 -11.27 3.59 -12.28
C ALA A 120 -10.62 2.20 -12.32
N GLU A 121 -9.63 1.94 -11.46
CA GLU A 121 -8.85 0.69 -11.44
C GLU A 121 -9.36 -0.29 -10.37
N PHE A 122 -9.95 0.22 -9.28
CA PHE A 122 -10.30 -0.57 -8.11
C PHE A 122 -11.77 -0.48 -7.74
N ASN A 123 -12.29 -1.54 -7.11
CA ASN A 123 -13.67 -1.56 -6.61
C ASN A 123 -13.77 -0.83 -5.27
N CYS A 124 -14.13 0.45 -5.30
CA CYS A 124 -14.29 1.27 -4.11
C CYS A 124 -15.28 0.72 -3.08
N GLY A 125 -16.33 -0.01 -3.51
CA GLY A 125 -17.30 -0.60 -2.58
C GLY A 125 -16.69 -1.66 -1.67
N VAL A 126 -15.83 -2.52 -2.23
CA VAL A 126 -15.05 -3.49 -1.45
C VAL A 126 -14.06 -2.76 -0.55
N LEU A 127 -13.32 -1.78 -1.09
CA LEU A 127 -12.33 -1.02 -0.31
C LEU A 127 -12.95 -0.29 0.89
N LEU A 128 -14.13 0.31 0.74
CA LEU A 128 -14.85 0.96 1.84
C LEU A 128 -15.36 -0.03 2.88
N SER A 129 -15.79 -1.23 2.44
CA SER A 129 -16.22 -2.30 3.36
C SER A 129 -15.05 -2.81 4.21
N TRP A 130 -13.85 -2.89 3.63
CA TRP A 130 -12.62 -3.22 4.35
C TRP A 130 -12.13 -2.08 5.25
N HIS A 131 -12.20 -0.84 4.76
CA HIS A 131 -11.83 0.36 5.52
C HIS A 131 -12.56 0.41 6.87
N GLU A 132 -13.89 0.25 6.84
CA GLU A 132 -14.72 0.26 8.04
C GLU A 132 -14.23 -0.77 9.07
N ARG A 133 -13.97 -2.01 8.65
CA ARG A 133 -13.54 -3.11 9.52
C ARG A 133 -12.13 -2.89 10.08
N VAL A 134 -11.21 -2.33 9.28
CA VAL A 134 -9.86 -2.00 9.74
C VAL A 134 -9.86 -0.87 10.76
N VAL A 135 -10.69 0.16 10.56
CA VAL A 135 -10.84 1.27 11.50
C VAL A 135 -11.57 0.84 12.77
N GLU A 136 -12.55 -0.06 12.67
CA GLU A 136 -13.20 -0.67 13.84
C GLU A 136 -12.19 -1.42 14.72
N ALA A 137 -11.25 -2.17 14.11
CA ALA A 137 -10.22 -2.90 14.84
C ALA A 137 -9.03 -2.04 15.32
N GLY A 138 -8.59 -1.06 14.52
CA GLY A 138 -7.40 -0.24 14.79
C GLY A 138 -7.68 1.13 15.41
N GLY A 139 -8.95 1.52 15.50
CA GLY A 139 -9.40 2.83 15.94
C GLY A 139 -9.00 3.96 14.98
N LEU A 140 -9.32 5.22 15.35
CA LEU A 140 -8.94 6.39 14.56
C LEU A 140 -7.40 6.58 14.46
N GLY A 141 -6.64 5.98 15.38
CA GLY A 141 -5.18 6.07 15.40
C GLY A 141 -4.53 5.46 14.15
N SER A 142 -5.12 4.42 13.55
CA SER A 142 -4.60 3.83 12.31
C SER A 142 -4.68 4.81 11.14
N ILE A 143 -5.78 5.55 11.03
CA ILE A 143 -5.95 6.62 10.03
C ILE A 143 -4.87 7.69 10.22
N VAL A 144 -4.70 8.18 11.46
CA VAL A 144 -3.72 9.23 11.75
C VAL A 144 -2.30 8.78 11.38
N ARG A 145 -1.90 7.57 11.78
CA ARG A 145 -0.58 7.02 11.44
C ARG A 145 -0.36 6.96 9.94
N VAL A 146 -1.35 6.48 9.18
CA VAL A 146 -1.29 6.45 7.71
C VAL A 146 -1.18 7.85 7.11
N MET A 147 -1.96 8.82 7.60
CA MET A 147 -1.92 10.20 7.10
C MET A 147 -0.59 10.92 7.41
N THR A 148 0.08 10.52 8.49
CA THR A 148 1.40 11.07 8.87
C THR A 148 2.58 10.32 8.27
N ASP A 149 2.35 9.15 7.66
CA ASP A 149 3.43 8.31 7.17
C ASP A 149 4.04 8.89 5.88
N ARG A 150 5.36 9.02 5.87
CA ARG A 150 6.13 9.50 4.71
C ARG A 150 6.55 8.35 3.78
N LYS A 151 6.39 7.10 4.21
CA LYS A 151 6.62 5.88 3.42
C LYS A 151 5.32 5.49 2.71
N THR A 152 5.15 6.02 1.51
CA THR A 152 3.96 5.81 0.68
C THR A 152 4.12 4.55 -0.19
N VAL A 153 2.99 3.85 -0.39
CA VAL A 153 2.84 2.74 -1.34
C VAL A 153 2.01 3.16 -2.54
#